data_AF-A0A3D0S221-F1
#
_entry.id   AF-A0A3D0S221-F1
#
_cell.length_a   1.000
_cell.length_b   1.000
_cell.length_c   1.000
_cell.angle_alpha   90.00
_cell.angle_beta   90.00
_cell.angle_gamma   90.00
#
_symmetry.space_group_name_H-M   'P 1'
#
loop_
_entity.id
_entity.type
_entity.pdbx_description
1 polymer ?
#
loop_
_entity_poly.entity_id
_entity_poly.type
_entity_poly.pdbx_seq_one_letter_code
_entity_poly.pdbx_strand_id
1 'polypeptide(L)' 'RYKGLGEMDADQLAETTMDPRRRTLRRLTVDDAEGAAGVFELLMGSEVAPRKEFIVQGAYEIDADILDA' A
#
# COMPACT_ATOMS: atom_id res chain seq x y z
N ARG A 1 14.13 -2.53 -10.89
CA ARG A 1 13.28 -2.36 -9.70
C ARG A 1 14.05 -1.52 -8.70
N TYR A 2 13.57 -0.31 -8.40
CA TYR A 2 14.11 0.50 -7.31
C TYR A 2 13.62 -0.08 -5.99
N LYS A 3 14.50 -0.29 -5.02
CA LYS A 3 14.11 -0.74 -3.67
C LYS A 3 13.56 0.40 -2.82
N GLY A 4 13.84 1.64 -3.21
CA GLY A 4 13.31 2.85 -2.61
C GLY A 4 13.62 4.06 -3.49
N LEU A 5 12.98 5.20 -3.18
CA LEU A 5 13.14 6.43 -3.98
C LEU A 5 14.59 6.96 -3.99
N GLY A 6 15.39 6.67 -2.96
CA GLY A 6 16.80 7.07 -2.91
C GLY A 6 17.72 6.33 -3.88
N GLU A 7 17.23 5.27 -4.54
CA GLU A 7 17.96 4.60 -5.63
C GLU A 7 17.68 5.24 -7.01
N MET A 8 16.81 6.25 -7.07
CA MET A 8 16.48 6.97 -8.30
C MET A 8 17.29 8.26 -8.40
N ASP A 9 17.78 8.56 -9.60
CA ASP A 9 18.34 9.88 -9.91
C ASP A 9 17.24 10.95 -9.81
N ALA A 10 17.62 12.17 -9.41
CA ALA A 10 16.66 13.25 -9.19
C ALA A 10 15.84 13.59 -10.45
N ASP A 11 16.48 13.61 -11.61
CA ASP A 11 15.81 13.89 -12.90
C ASP A 11 14.78 12.82 -13.24
N GLN A 12 15.10 11.56 -12.95
CA GLN A 12 14.19 10.45 -13.18
C GLN A 12 12.95 10.54 -12.30
N LEU A 13 13.13 10.77 -10.99
CA LEU A 13 11.99 10.94 -10.07
C LEU A 13 11.11 12.13 -10.47
N ALA A 14 11.73 13.23 -10.88
CA ALA A 14 11.03 14.43 -11.34
C ALA A 14 10.16 14.14 -12.57
N GLU A 15 10.72 13.45 -13.56
CA GLU A 15 10.05 13.15 -14.82
C GLU A 15 8.95 12.10 -14.69
N THR A 16 9.17 11.04 -13.90
CA THR A 16 8.24 9.90 -13.84
C THR A 16 7.13 10.08 -12.82
N THR A 17 7.43 10.69 -11.66
CA THR A 17 6.53 10.63 -10.49
C THR A 17 6.05 12.01 -10.06
N MET A 18 6.81 13.07 -10.36
CA MET A 18 6.48 14.43 -9.87
C MET A 18 5.83 15.34 -10.92
N ASP A 19 6.15 15.21 -12.22
CA ASP A 19 5.59 16.05 -13.29
C ASP A 19 4.06 15.88 -13.38
N PRO A 20 3.25 16.93 -13.12
CA PRO A 20 1.79 16.86 -13.19
C PRO A 20 1.23 16.40 -14.54
N ARG A 21 1.99 16.56 -15.62
CA ARG A 21 1.59 16.17 -16.97
C ARG A 21 1.78 14.68 -17.24
N ARG A 22 2.58 13.99 -16.42
CA ARG A 22 2.99 12.59 -16.65
C ARG A 22 2.74 11.67 -15.46
N ARG A 23 2.66 12.22 -14.25
CA ARG A 23 2.43 11.46 -13.03
C ARG A 23 1.02 10.88 -12.97
N THR A 24 0.91 9.72 -12.33
CA THR A 24 -0.36 9.09 -11.99
C THR A 24 -0.58 9.20 -10.48
N LEU A 25 -1.64 9.89 -10.06
CA LEU A 25 -2.02 9.99 -8.65
C LEU A 25 -3.32 9.25 -8.39
N ARG A 26 -3.39 8.52 -7.27
CA ARG A 26 -4.63 7.92 -6.76
C ARG A 26 -5.18 8.80 -5.64
N ARG A 27 -6.39 9.33 -5.82
CA ARG A 27 -7.13 10.01 -4.75
C ARG A 27 -7.79 8.95 -3.88
N LEU A 28 -7.45 8.92 -2.59
CA LEU A 28 -8.10 8.04 -1.63
C LEU A 28 -9.39 8.69 -1.10
N THR A 29 -10.47 7.92 -1.07
CA THR A 29 -11.76 8.28 -0.48
C THR A 29 -12.13 7.22 0.55
N VAL A 30 -13.05 7.55 1.46
CA VAL A 30 -13.56 6.62 2.47
C VAL A 30 -15.07 6.57 2.31
N ASP A 31 -15.55 5.47 1.75
CA ASP A 31 -16.97 5.27 1.46
C ASP A 31 -17.72 4.66 2.66
N ASP A 32 -17.01 3.84 3.46
CA ASP A 32 -17.48 3.27 4.73
C ASP A 32 -16.46 3.57 5.84
N ALA A 33 -16.79 4.54 6.68
CA ALA A 33 -15.92 4.97 7.77
C ALA A 33 -15.87 3.96 8.92
N GLU A 34 -16.96 3.24 9.19
CA GLU A 34 -17.03 2.28 10.30
C GLU A 34 -16.24 1.02 9.96
N GLY A 35 -16.45 0.47 8.75
CA GLY A 35 -15.66 -0.64 8.24
C GLY A 35 -14.17 -0.30 8.17
N ALA A 36 -13.82 0.90 7.68
CA ALA A 36 -12.43 1.36 7.67
C ALA A 36 -11.82 1.41 9.08
N ALA A 37 -12.54 1.96 10.07
CA ALA A 37 -12.06 2.03 11.45
C ALA A 37 -11.81 0.63 12.05
N GLY A 38 -12.69 -0.35 11.77
CA GLY A 38 -12.49 -1.74 12.17
C GLY A 38 -11.23 -2.37 11.57
N VAL A 39 -10.97 -2.12 10.29
CA VAL A 39 -9.74 -2.58 9.62
C VAL A 39 -8.50 -1.90 10.21
N PHE A 40 -8.57 -0.61 10.52
CA PHE A 40 -7.48 0.11 11.18
C PHE A 40 -7.16 -0.51 12.55
N GLU A 41 -8.16 -0.79 13.39
CA GLU A 41 -7.94 -1.41 14.69
C GLU A 41 -7.35 -2.82 14.53
N LEU A 42 -7.88 -3.64 13.62
CA LEU A 42 -7.35 -4.98 13.34
C LEU A 42 -5.85 -4.95 12.97
N LEU A 43 -5.46 -4.04 12.08
CA LEU A 43 -4.10 -3.99 11.52
C LEU A 43 -3.11 -3.17 12.34
N MET A 44 -3.58 -2.16 13.07
CA MET A 44 -2.73 -1.15 13.73
C MET A 44 -3.00 -1.02 15.24
N GLY A 45 -4.02 -1.70 15.77
CA GLY A 45 -4.38 -1.68 17.19
C GLY A 45 -3.34 -2.30 18.13
N SER A 46 -3.65 -2.42 19.42
CA SER A 46 -2.72 -3.03 20.38
C SER A 46 -2.71 -4.56 20.33
N GLU A 47 -3.82 -5.16 19.89
CA GLU A 47 -4.02 -6.61 19.94
C GLU A 47 -3.27 -7.34 18.81
N VAL A 48 -2.36 -8.23 19.20
CA VAL A 48 -1.50 -8.97 18.25
C VAL A 48 -2.19 -10.19 17.66
N ALA A 49 -2.99 -10.91 18.46
CA ALA A 49 -3.64 -12.15 18.06
C ALA A 49 -4.53 -12.01 16.80
N PRO A 50 -5.49 -11.05 16.73
CA PRO A 50 -6.37 -10.92 15.57
C PRO A 50 -5.58 -10.52 14.31
N ARG A 51 -4.55 -9.68 14.44
CA ARG A 51 -3.65 -9.33 13.33
C ARG A 51 -2.89 -10.52 12.79
N LYS A 52 -2.35 -11.35 13.68
CA LYS A 52 -1.60 -12.55 13.30
C LYS A 52 -2.50 -13.52 12.52
N GLU A 53 -3.71 -13.74 13.00
CA GLU A 53 -4.68 -14.59 12.31
C GLU A 53 -5.00 -14.06 10.91
N PHE A 54 -5.28 -12.75 10.80
CA PHE A 54 -5.53 -12.09 9.52
C PHE A 54 -4.37 -12.29 8.51
N ILE A 55 -3.12 -12.08 8.94
CA ILE A 55 -1.94 -12.25 8.07
C ILE A 55 -1.81 -13.71 7.61
N VAL A 56 -2.00 -14.69 8.50
CA VAL A 56 -1.84 -16.11 8.18
C VAL A 56 -2.94 -16.59 7.22
N GLN A 57 -4.17 -16.12 7.39
CA GLN A 57 -5.27 -16.46 6.49
C GLN A 57 -5.06 -15.86 5.09
N GLY A 58 -4.66 -14.59 5.00
CA GLY A 58 -4.45 -13.92 3.71
C GLY A 58 -3.16 -14.33 2.98
N ALA A 59 -2.18 -14.95 3.66
CA ALA A 59 -0.87 -15.28 3.10
C ALA A 59 -0.90 -16.21 1.88
N TYR A 60 -1.98 -16.98 1.70
CA TYR A 60 -2.15 -17.92 0.59
C TYR A 60 -3.15 -17.45 -0.47
N GLU A 61 -3.78 -16.28 -0.27
CA GLU A 61 -4.80 -15.77 -1.21
C GLU A 61 -4.21 -14.92 -2.34
N ILE A 62 -2.99 -14.40 -2.17
CA ILE A 62 -2.37 -13.47 -3.12
C ILE A 62 -1.32 -14.20 -3.97
N ASP A 63 -1.51 -14.13 -5.29
CA ASP A 63 -0.50 -14.51 -6.27
C ASP A 63 0.67 -13.53 -6.22
N ALA A 64 1.87 -14.05 -5.98
CA ALA A 64 3.09 -13.26 -5.91
C ALA A 64 3.38 -12.51 -7.22
N ASP A 65 2.90 -13.02 -8.35
CA ASP A 65 3.06 -12.40 -9.67
C ASP A 65 2.23 -11.11 -9.81
N ILE A 66 1.20 -10.90 -8.98
CA ILE A 66 0.34 -9.70 -8.98
C ILE A 66 0.94 -8.57 -8.14
N LEU A 67 1.80 -8.88 -7.16
CA LEU A 67 2.32 -7.89 -6.20
C LEU A 67 3.33 -6.89 -6.80
N ASP A 68 3.88 -7.19 -7.97
CA ASP A 68 4.94 -6.40 -8.62
C ASP A 68 4.48 -5.66 -9.91
N ALA A 69 3.17 -5.61 -10.16
CA ALA A 69 2.57 -4.89 -11.31
C ALA A 69 2.48 -3.37 -11.11
#